data_AF-A0A9D6A0V5-F1
#
_entry.id   AF-A0A9D6A0V5-F1
#
_cell.length_a   1.000
_cell.length_b   1.000
_cell.length_c   1.000
_cell.angle_alpha   90.00
_cell.angle_beta   90.00
_cell.angle_gamma   90.00
#
_symmetry.space_group_name_H-M   'P 1'
#
loop_
_entity.id
_entity.type
_entity.pdbx_description
1 polymer ?
#
loop_
_entity_poly.entity_id
_entity_poly.type
_entity_poly.pdbx_seq_one_letter_code
_entity_poly.pdbx_strand_id
1 'polypeptide(L)'
;MSVRENSLRIYDTKRTFFSKIGSTFSKIFEPTREGINNLIINSKRNNVLKGFKACQNVKDQKKAIADRNFEMYYSLYMDAIDDLIINTIYKKVRNNVASEFEKDAMGRYYNIIHLKEDDDVEFRLRKQQYLLSLDFDIVKNTKKQKVYDEYLNFYINQQDILYKKLLKQYSMKMTEKLDINRKIELYDKIFEVLDEYVRNIVSLKKSNDEDIAKLYSMYETYEVGKLDQVDSLDKRMILIAMSRKLFTHSLPLVIAEKMYIRTLKDIRNLIVDTKIARKRENAYQLLLKAMEQYVDRLLAVKMYWNSDSDRNFFVEFGVKRKEIDNLRNTDHNLYDMKRQILFIKADMKFLKKYGEKYYRIIKFYKSKLAELGNVKCISNSYKKMDGDIKFIKVKVVKKEELNEAVC
;
A
#
# COMPACT_ATOMS: atom_id res chain seq x y z
N MET A 1 -3.49 -37.93 -32.47
CA MET A 1 -4.48 -37.76 -31.38
C MET A 1 -4.00 -36.62 -30.50
N SER A 2 -4.70 -35.50 -30.53
CA SER A 2 -4.34 -34.25 -29.84
C SER A 2 -4.56 -34.37 -28.32
N VAL A 3 -3.51 -34.13 -27.56
CA VAL A 3 -3.56 -33.96 -26.09
C VAL A 3 -4.35 -32.67 -25.81
N ARG A 4 -5.52 -32.80 -25.16
CA ARG A 4 -6.25 -31.64 -24.64
C ARG A 4 -5.59 -31.20 -23.34
N GLU A 5 -4.82 -30.12 -23.42
CA GLU A 5 -4.46 -29.31 -22.25
C GLU A 5 -5.75 -28.73 -21.67
N ASN A 6 -6.28 -29.36 -20.62
CA ASN A 6 -7.26 -28.72 -19.77
C ASN A 6 -6.50 -27.75 -18.85
N SER A 7 -6.12 -26.58 -19.40
CA SER A 7 -5.63 -25.48 -18.59
C SER A 7 -6.75 -25.04 -17.64
N LEU A 8 -6.56 -25.30 -16.35
CA LEU A 8 -7.34 -24.67 -15.30
C LEU A 8 -7.32 -23.16 -15.57
N ARG A 9 -8.49 -22.53 -15.72
CA ARG A 9 -8.60 -21.10 -15.97
C ARG A 9 -7.81 -20.36 -14.89
N ILE A 10 -6.71 -19.74 -15.31
CA ILE A 10 -5.93 -18.81 -14.50
C ILE A 10 -6.91 -17.73 -14.07
N TYR A 11 -7.20 -17.66 -12.77
CA TYR A 11 -8.02 -16.60 -12.22
C TYR A 11 -7.28 -15.27 -12.37
N ASP A 12 -8.02 -14.24 -12.77
CA ASP A 12 -7.54 -12.88 -13.02
C ASP A 12 -6.67 -12.39 -11.84
N THR A 13 -5.37 -12.18 -12.10
CA THR A 13 -4.33 -11.80 -11.13
C THR A 13 -4.56 -10.42 -10.49
N LYS A 14 -5.61 -9.71 -10.90
CA LYS A 14 -6.00 -8.38 -10.37
C LYS A 14 -6.89 -8.43 -9.13
N ARG A 15 -7.25 -9.61 -8.62
CA ARG A 15 -7.90 -9.74 -7.30
C ARG A 15 -6.81 -9.93 -6.25
N THR A 16 -6.77 -9.04 -5.26
CA THR A 16 -5.88 -9.09 -4.09
C THR A 16 -5.63 -10.53 -3.62
N PHE A 17 -4.36 -10.91 -3.44
CA PHE A 17 -3.94 -12.29 -3.16
C PHE A 17 -4.68 -12.89 -1.96
N PHE A 18 -5.04 -12.02 -1.01
CA PHE A 18 -5.84 -12.34 0.18
C PHE A 18 -7.18 -11.59 0.17
N SER A 19 -8.06 -11.88 -0.78
CA SER A 19 -9.49 -11.52 -0.62
C SER A 19 -10.13 -12.43 0.45
N LYS A 20 -11.00 -11.86 1.31
CA LYS A 20 -11.72 -12.58 2.38
C LYS A 20 -12.39 -13.84 1.81
N ILE A 21 -12.00 -14.99 2.31
CA ILE A 21 -12.59 -16.27 1.95
C ILE A 21 -14.00 -16.34 2.56
N GLY A 22 -15.00 -16.66 1.73
CA GLY A 22 -16.42 -16.68 2.09
C GLY A 22 -16.78 -17.76 3.12
N SER A 23 -17.76 -17.46 3.96
CA SER A 23 -18.23 -18.29 5.07
C SER A 23 -19.07 -19.49 4.63
N THR A 24 -18.45 -20.59 4.18
CA THR A 24 -19.18 -21.85 3.94
C THR A 24 -18.33 -23.09 4.27
N PHE A 25 -17.96 -23.25 5.55
CA PHE A 25 -17.12 -24.37 6.02
C PHE A 25 -17.87 -25.42 6.86
N SER A 26 -19.19 -25.30 7.02
CA SER A 26 -19.96 -26.14 7.96
C SER A 26 -20.14 -27.61 7.53
N LYS A 27 -19.59 -28.05 6.39
CA LYS A 27 -19.74 -29.43 5.89
C LYS A 27 -18.43 -30.23 5.73
N ILE A 28 -17.29 -29.75 6.25
CA ILE A 28 -15.99 -30.49 6.21
C ILE A 28 -15.77 -31.28 7.53
N PHE A 29 -16.84 -31.80 8.13
CA PHE A 29 -16.80 -32.54 9.41
C PHE A 29 -17.52 -33.91 9.32
N GLU A 30 -17.40 -34.61 8.20
CA GLU A 30 -17.75 -36.03 8.14
C GLU A 30 -16.49 -36.90 8.35
N PRO A 31 -16.55 -37.92 9.23
CA PRO A 31 -15.40 -38.75 9.58
C PRO A 31 -15.08 -39.72 8.45
N THR A 32 -14.31 -39.26 7.48
CA THR A 32 -13.61 -40.12 6.50
C THR A 32 -12.10 -39.96 6.68
N ARG A 33 -11.26 -40.45 5.76
CA ARG A 33 -9.78 -40.27 5.76
C ARG A 33 -9.35 -38.79 5.96
N GLU A 34 -10.27 -37.87 5.71
CA GLU A 34 -10.25 -36.42 5.97
C GLU A 34 -10.19 -36.05 7.46
N GLY A 35 -10.81 -36.84 8.34
CA GLY A 35 -10.73 -36.69 9.78
C GLY A 35 -9.31 -36.87 10.32
N ILE A 36 -8.51 -37.77 9.72
CA ILE A 36 -7.13 -38.05 10.17
C ILE A 36 -6.20 -36.87 9.85
N ASN A 37 -6.28 -36.29 8.65
CA ASN A 37 -5.47 -35.12 8.30
C ASN A 37 -5.84 -33.90 9.16
N ASN A 38 -7.14 -33.71 9.44
CA ASN A 38 -7.60 -32.69 10.38
C ASN A 38 -7.09 -32.95 11.81
N LEU A 39 -7.05 -34.20 12.27
CA LEU A 39 -6.46 -34.57 13.57
C LEU A 39 -4.95 -34.30 13.63
N ILE A 40 -4.21 -34.58 12.55
CA ILE A 40 -2.78 -34.29 12.46
C ILE A 40 -2.54 -32.78 12.54
N ILE A 41 -3.25 -31.98 11.73
CA ILE A 41 -3.12 -30.51 11.76
C ILE A 41 -3.50 -29.97 13.14
N ASN A 42 -4.58 -30.47 13.74
CA ASN A 42 -4.96 -30.08 15.11
C ASN A 42 -3.85 -30.37 16.13
N SER A 43 -3.20 -31.53 16.03
CA SER A 43 -2.08 -31.91 16.89
C SER A 43 -0.86 -30.99 16.68
N LYS A 44 -0.47 -30.75 15.42
CA LYS A 44 0.63 -29.83 15.08
C LYS A 44 0.33 -28.39 15.52
N ARG A 45 -0.91 -27.93 15.33
CA ARG A 45 -1.40 -26.62 15.81
C ARG A 45 -1.24 -26.50 17.32
N ASN A 46 -1.64 -27.51 18.09
CA ASN A 46 -1.49 -27.48 19.53
C ASN A 46 -0.01 -27.40 19.96
N ASN A 47 0.89 -28.09 19.26
CA ASN A 47 2.32 -28.03 19.55
C ASN A 47 2.93 -26.67 19.23
N VAL A 48 2.61 -26.08 18.07
CA VAL A 48 3.12 -24.75 17.72
C VAL A 48 2.56 -23.67 18.65
N LEU A 49 1.29 -23.77 19.07
CA LEU A 49 0.70 -22.85 20.05
C LEU A 49 1.37 -22.96 21.43
N LYS A 50 1.71 -24.18 21.88
CA LYS A 50 2.49 -24.39 23.10
C LYS A 50 3.89 -23.78 22.98
N GLY A 51 4.57 -24.00 21.85
CA GLY A 51 5.87 -23.39 21.57
C GLY A 51 5.82 -21.86 21.57
N PHE A 52 4.80 -21.29 20.93
CA PHE A 52 4.57 -19.85 20.87
C PHE A 52 4.38 -19.24 22.26
N LYS A 53 3.54 -19.85 23.10
CA LYS A 53 3.35 -19.42 24.49
C LYS A 53 4.63 -19.56 25.32
N ALA A 54 5.43 -20.61 25.07
CA ALA A 54 6.71 -20.78 25.75
C ALA A 54 7.67 -19.64 25.41
N CYS A 55 7.80 -19.26 24.14
CA CYS A 55 8.64 -18.13 23.72
C CYS A 55 8.25 -16.79 24.38
N GLN A 56 6.97 -16.59 24.70
CA GLN A 56 6.49 -15.38 25.37
C GLN A 56 6.82 -15.32 26.86
N ASN A 57 7.00 -16.47 27.52
CA ASN A 57 7.08 -16.57 28.98
C ASN A 57 8.49 -16.92 29.52
N VAL A 58 9.49 -17.11 28.65
CA VAL A 58 10.82 -17.60 29.02
C VAL A 58 11.80 -16.45 29.27
N LYS A 59 12.58 -16.52 30.36
CA LYS A 59 13.71 -15.63 30.69
C LYS A 59 14.91 -15.88 29.75
N ASP A 60 15.73 -14.85 29.52
CA ASP A 60 16.72 -14.78 28.43
C ASP A 60 17.65 -16.01 28.26
N GLN A 61 18.07 -16.66 29.34
CA GLN A 61 19.00 -17.81 29.27
C GLN A 61 18.42 -19.07 28.58
N LYS A 62 17.09 -19.26 28.56
CA LYS A 62 16.44 -20.42 27.89
C LYS A 62 15.71 -20.04 26.59
N LYS A 63 15.79 -18.76 26.21
CA LYS A 63 15.04 -18.20 25.08
C LYS A 63 15.43 -18.84 23.75
N ALA A 64 16.73 -19.00 23.50
CA ALA A 64 17.24 -19.63 22.28
C ALA A 64 16.73 -21.07 22.07
N ILE A 65 16.60 -21.85 23.16
CA ILE A 65 16.07 -23.22 23.10
C ILE A 65 14.56 -23.20 22.80
N ALA A 66 13.82 -22.29 23.46
CA ALA A 66 12.39 -22.11 23.21
C ALA A 66 12.12 -21.69 21.75
N ASP A 67 12.90 -20.74 21.23
CA ASP A 67 12.80 -20.26 19.85
C ASP A 67 13.10 -21.37 18.85
N ARG A 68 14.18 -22.14 19.04
CA ARG A 68 14.50 -23.29 18.17
C ARG A 68 13.39 -24.35 18.17
N ASN A 69 12.84 -24.65 19.34
CA ASN A 69 11.72 -25.59 19.45
C ASN A 69 10.47 -25.05 18.75
N PHE A 70 10.17 -23.77 18.90
CA PHE A 70 9.07 -23.11 18.21
C PHE A 70 9.25 -23.16 16.69
N GLU A 71 10.44 -22.84 16.18
CA GLU A 71 10.75 -22.92 14.73
C GLU A 71 10.54 -24.34 14.19
N MET A 72 10.99 -25.36 14.92
CA MET A 72 10.75 -26.75 14.56
C MET A 72 9.25 -27.09 14.52
N TYR A 73 8.49 -26.71 15.56
CA TYR A 73 7.04 -26.95 15.59
C TYR A 73 6.31 -26.19 14.49
N TYR A 74 6.74 -24.96 14.20
CA TYR A 74 6.18 -24.12 13.16
C TYR A 74 6.42 -24.73 11.77
N SER A 75 7.63 -25.21 11.49
CA SER A 75 7.93 -25.91 10.22
C SER A 75 7.04 -27.14 10.05
N LEU A 76 7.00 -28.03 11.05
CA LEU A 76 6.17 -29.23 11.00
C LEU A 76 4.67 -28.93 10.86
N TYR A 77 4.23 -27.79 11.37
CA TYR A 77 2.86 -27.33 11.23
C TYR A 77 2.56 -26.78 9.83
N MET A 78 3.47 -25.99 9.25
CA MET A 78 3.36 -25.54 7.86
C MET A 78 3.35 -26.72 6.89
N ASP A 79 4.26 -27.68 7.07
CA ASP A 79 4.37 -28.88 6.22
C ASP A 79 3.07 -29.71 6.26
N ALA A 80 2.45 -29.85 7.44
CA ALA A 80 1.19 -30.58 7.58
C ALA A 80 0.01 -29.90 6.84
N ILE A 81 -0.04 -28.57 6.81
CA ILE A 81 -1.06 -27.84 6.04
C ILE A 81 -0.77 -27.95 4.53
N ASP A 82 0.50 -27.84 4.14
CA ASP A 82 0.92 -27.98 2.75
C ASP A 82 0.57 -29.37 2.18
N ASP A 83 0.86 -30.42 2.96
CA ASP A 83 0.51 -31.80 2.63
C ASP A 83 -1.01 -32.00 2.52
N LEU A 84 -1.82 -31.32 3.34
CA LEU A 84 -3.27 -31.36 3.20
C LEU A 84 -3.69 -30.83 1.83
N ILE A 85 -3.13 -29.70 1.38
CA ILE A 85 -3.47 -29.10 0.09
C ILE A 85 -3.09 -30.06 -1.04
N ILE A 86 -1.84 -30.54 -1.05
CA ILE A 86 -1.30 -31.37 -2.13
C ILE A 86 -1.95 -32.76 -2.15
N ASN A 87 -2.12 -33.40 -1.00
CA ASN A 87 -2.57 -34.79 -0.94
C ASN A 87 -4.09 -34.96 -0.82
N THR A 88 -4.80 -33.92 -0.38
CA THR A 88 -6.25 -33.98 -0.14
C THR A 88 -6.99 -33.06 -1.11
N ILE A 89 -6.75 -31.74 -1.05
CA ILE A 89 -7.48 -30.76 -1.84
C ILE A 89 -7.27 -31.00 -3.34
N TYR A 90 -6.01 -31.17 -3.78
CA TYR A 90 -5.71 -31.46 -5.19
C TYR A 90 -6.42 -32.71 -5.70
N LYS A 91 -6.44 -33.80 -4.91
CA LYS A 91 -7.14 -35.05 -5.30
C LYS A 91 -8.63 -34.84 -5.42
N LYS A 92 -9.25 -34.09 -4.49
CA LYS A 92 -10.67 -33.73 -4.57
C LYS A 92 -10.99 -32.90 -5.80
N VAL A 93 -10.14 -31.92 -6.13
CA VAL A 93 -10.30 -31.07 -7.32
C VAL A 93 -10.18 -31.93 -8.58
N ARG A 94 -9.16 -32.78 -8.68
CA ARG A 94 -8.96 -33.69 -9.82
C ARG A 94 -10.13 -34.66 -10.03
N ASN A 95 -10.71 -35.14 -8.93
CA ASN A 95 -11.84 -36.08 -8.97
C ASN A 95 -13.21 -35.39 -9.08
N ASN A 96 -13.27 -34.05 -9.22
CA ASN A 96 -14.49 -33.25 -9.27
C ASN A 96 -15.41 -33.38 -8.04
N VAL A 97 -14.87 -33.75 -6.88
CA VAL A 97 -15.60 -33.86 -5.61
C VAL A 97 -15.33 -32.64 -4.69
N ALA A 98 -14.36 -31.79 -5.06
CA ALA A 98 -14.02 -30.58 -4.30
C ALA A 98 -15.18 -29.56 -4.25
N SER A 99 -15.35 -28.98 -3.07
CA SER A 99 -16.15 -27.78 -2.87
C SER A 99 -15.61 -26.59 -3.66
N GLU A 100 -16.44 -25.57 -3.89
CA GLU A 100 -16.02 -24.33 -4.54
C GLU A 100 -14.88 -23.65 -3.78
N PHE A 101 -14.93 -23.70 -2.45
CA PHE A 101 -13.86 -23.24 -1.58
C PHE A 101 -12.54 -24.00 -1.82
N GLU A 102 -12.56 -25.33 -1.83
CA GLU A 102 -11.36 -26.15 -2.07
C GLU A 102 -10.77 -25.89 -3.47
N LYS A 103 -11.62 -25.58 -4.46
CA LYS A 103 -11.19 -25.16 -5.80
C LYS A 103 -10.51 -23.78 -5.77
N ASP A 104 -11.08 -22.79 -5.08
CA ASP A 104 -10.47 -21.46 -4.91
C ASP A 104 -9.14 -21.57 -4.15
N ALA A 105 -9.11 -22.36 -3.08
CA ALA A 105 -7.91 -22.62 -2.31
C ALA A 105 -6.80 -23.25 -3.17
N MET A 106 -7.14 -24.22 -4.03
CA MET A 106 -6.17 -24.81 -4.96
C MET A 106 -5.68 -23.78 -5.99
N GLY A 107 -6.58 -22.97 -6.54
CA GLY A 107 -6.24 -21.93 -7.51
C GLY A 107 -5.25 -20.91 -6.95
N ARG A 108 -5.52 -20.38 -5.74
CA ARG A 108 -4.60 -19.45 -5.06
C ARG A 108 -3.26 -20.09 -4.73
N TYR A 109 -3.27 -21.36 -4.31
CA TYR A 109 -2.04 -22.09 -4.05
C TYR A 109 -1.16 -22.20 -5.30
N TYR A 110 -1.75 -22.50 -6.47
CA TYR A 110 -1.01 -22.52 -7.73
C TYR A 110 -0.42 -21.15 -8.08
N ASN A 111 -1.17 -20.07 -7.92
CA ASN A 111 -0.66 -18.71 -8.14
C ASN A 111 0.57 -18.42 -7.27
N ILE A 112 0.60 -18.92 -6.04
CA ILE A 112 1.76 -18.78 -5.15
C ILE A 112 2.92 -19.64 -5.65
N ILE A 113 2.69 -20.89 -6.08
CA ILE A 113 3.74 -21.77 -6.59
C ILE A 113 4.45 -21.15 -7.80
N HIS A 114 3.73 -20.44 -8.68
CA HIS A 114 4.34 -19.74 -9.82
C HIS A 114 5.33 -18.66 -9.40
N LEU A 115 5.16 -18.02 -8.23
CA LEU A 115 6.13 -17.05 -7.71
C LEU A 115 7.51 -17.67 -7.45
N LYS A 116 7.61 -18.99 -7.32
CA LYS A 116 8.89 -19.68 -7.06
C LYS A 116 9.89 -19.46 -8.20
N GLU A 117 9.41 -19.31 -9.42
CA GLU A 117 10.25 -19.08 -10.60
C GLU A 117 10.75 -17.62 -10.66
N ASP A 118 9.95 -16.68 -10.18
CA ASP A 118 10.24 -15.24 -10.23
C ASP A 118 11.05 -14.74 -9.02
N ASP A 119 10.63 -15.13 -7.81
CA ASP A 119 11.21 -14.69 -6.55
C ASP A 119 10.98 -15.72 -5.44
N ASP A 120 11.98 -16.57 -5.23
CA ASP A 120 11.98 -17.63 -4.23
C ASP A 120 11.78 -17.12 -2.77
N VAL A 121 12.22 -15.90 -2.45
CA VAL A 121 11.99 -15.33 -1.11
C VAL A 121 10.54 -14.86 -0.97
N GLU A 122 9.99 -14.20 -2.00
CA GLU A 122 8.58 -13.78 -2.04
C GLU A 122 7.66 -15.00 -1.95
N PHE A 123 7.96 -16.03 -2.76
CA PHE A 123 7.28 -17.31 -2.76
C PHE A 123 7.20 -17.92 -1.35
N ARG A 124 8.34 -18.07 -0.65
CA ARG A 124 8.36 -18.66 0.70
C ARG A 124 7.48 -17.88 1.68
N LEU A 125 7.54 -16.55 1.65
CA LEU A 125 6.76 -15.70 2.55
C LEU A 125 5.27 -15.78 2.23
N ARG A 126 4.89 -15.64 0.96
CA ARG A 126 3.49 -15.71 0.49
C ARG A 126 2.89 -17.09 0.75
N LYS A 127 3.65 -18.16 0.56
CA LYS A 127 3.23 -19.53 0.90
C LYS A 127 2.88 -19.65 2.38
N GLN A 128 3.76 -19.21 3.28
CA GLN A 128 3.47 -19.27 4.72
C GLN A 128 2.25 -18.42 5.10
N GLN A 129 2.12 -17.20 4.56
CA GLN A 129 0.95 -16.34 4.81
C GLN A 129 -0.34 -17.05 4.41
N TYR A 130 -0.33 -17.71 3.25
CA TYR A 130 -1.48 -18.43 2.72
C TYR A 130 -1.84 -19.67 3.54
N LEU A 131 -0.87 -20.50 3.89
CA LEU A 131 -1.11 -21.69 4.73
C LEU A 131 -1.71 -21.29 6.09
N LEU A 132 -1.19 -20.23 6.71
CA LEU A 132 -1.73 -19.68 7.95
C LEU A 132 -3.16 -19.16 7.78
N SER A 133 -3.44 -18.39 6.73
CA SER A 133 -4.79 -17.86 6.48
C SER A 133 -5.80 -18.97 6.21
N LEU A 134 -5.40 -20.01 5.47
CA LEU A 134 -6.23 -21.18 5.22
C LEU A 134 -6.65 -21.85 6.53
N ASP A 135 -5.70 -22.16 7.41
CA ASP A 135 -6.02 -22.79 8.69
C ASP A 135 -6.75 -21.84 9.66
N PHE A 136 -6.46 -20.54 9.62
CA PHE A 136 -7.20 -19.54 10.39
C PHE A 136 -8.68 -19.52 10.04
N ASP A 137 -9.04 -19.58 8.77
CA ASP A 137 -10.44 -19.64 8.34
C ASP A 137 -11.12 -20.94 8.81
N ILE A 138 -10.39 -22.06 8.86
CA ILE A 138 -10.90 -23.32 9.44
C ILE A 138 -11.18 -23.14 10.94
N VAL A 139 -10.22 -22.59 11.69
CA VAL A 139 -10.34 -22.38 13.14
C VAL A 139 -11.45 -21.38 13.46
N LYS A 140 -11.59 -20.30 12.68
CA LYS A 140 -12.62 -19.27 12.82
C LYS A 140 -14.03 -19.82 12.70
N ASN A 141 -14.22 -20.82 11.83
CA ASN A 141 -15.51 -21.49 11.65
C ASN A 141 -15.80 -22.56 12.73
N THR A 142 -14.89 -22.78 13.67
CA THR A 142 -15.09 -23.72 14.77
C THR A 142 -15.89 -23.07 15.89
N LYS A 143 -16.86 -23.78 16.49
CA LYS A 143 -17.67 -23.29 17.63
C LYS A 143 -16.90 -23.14 18.96
N LYS A 144 -15.57 -23.21 18.97
CA LYS A 144 -14.74 -23.26 20.18
C LYS A 144 -13.99 -21.95 20.39
N GLN A 145 -14.60 -21.03 21.13
CA GLN A 145 -14.06 -19.68 21.35
C GLN A 145 -12.63 -19.67 21.92
N LYS A 146 -12.33 -20.50 22.91
CA LYS A 146 -10.99 -20.59 23.51
C LYS A 146 -9.89 -20.94 22.49
N VAL A 147 -10.18 -21.87 21.58
CA VAL A 147 -9.24 -22.29 20.54
C VAL A 147 -9.05 -21.15 19.52
N TYR A 148 -10.14 -20.47 19.17
CA TYR A 148 -10.10 -19.31 18.30
C TYR A 148 -9.25 -18.18 18.89
N ASP A 149 -9.47 -17.79 20.14
CA ASP A 149 -8.75 -16.67 20.76
C ASP A 149 -7.24 -16.95 20.88
N GLU A 150 -6.87 -18.17 21.28
CA GLU A 150 -5.47 -18.57 21.36
C GLU A 150 -4.79 -18.58 19.99
N TYR A 151 -5.48 -19.10 18.97
CA TYR A 151 -4.96 -19.14 17.61
C TYR A 151 -4.94 -17.77 16.94
N LEU A 152 -5.91 -16.90 17.23
CA LEU A 152 -5.97 -15.52 16.72
C LEU A 152 -4.72 -14.74 17.11
N ASN A 153 -4.30 -14.82 18.38
CA ASN A 153 -3.09 -14.14 18.83
C ASN A 153 -1.82 -14.65 18.11
N PHE A 154 -1.70 -15.97 17.96
CA PHE A 154 -0.62 -16.59 17.20
C PHE A 154 -0.64 -16.16 15.72
N TYR A 155 -1.80 -16.24 15.07
CA TYR A 155 -2.01 -15.88 13.67
C TYR A 155 -1.61 -14.43 13.39
N ILE A 156 -2.12 -13.48 14.19
CA ILE A 156 -1.79 -12.05 14.05
C ILE A 156 -0.27 -11.83 14.20
N ASN A 157 0.36 -12.48 15.18
CA ASN A 157 1.79 -12.34 15.42
C ASN A 157 2.63 -12.88 14.26
N GLN A 158 2.30 -14.06 13.73
CA GLN A 158 3.04 -14.63 12.60
C GLN A 158 2.81 -13.84 11.31
N GLN A 159 1.57 -13.43 11.04
CA GLN A 159 1.25 -12.57 9.90
C GLN A 159 2.03 -11.25 9.98
N ASP A 160 2.09 -10.60 11.15
CA ASP A 160 2.91 -9.40 11.36
C ASP A 160 4.37 -9.60 10.93
N ILE A 161 4.97 -10.72 11.34
CA ILE A 161 6.36 -11.04 11.01
C ILE A 161 6.51 -11.25 9.50
N LEU A 162 5.59 -11.98 8.87
CA LEU A 162 5.64 -12.27 7.44
C LEU A 162 5.45 -11.01 6.58
N TYR A 163 4.44 -10.19 6.89
CA TYR A 163 4.22 -8.90 6.22
C TYR A 163 5.42 -7.95 6.40
N LYS A 164 6.01 -7.90 7.60
CA LYS A 164 7.25 -7.14 7.86
C LYS A 164 8.42 -7.62 7.00
N LYS A 165 8.61 -8.94 6.85
CA LYS A 165 9.67 -9.51 6.02
C LYS A 165 9.44 -9.21 4.54
N LEU A 166 8.20 -9.33 4.06
CA LEU A 166 7.83 -9.09 2.67
C LEU A 166 8.04 -7.61 2.28
N LEU A 167 7.59 -6.68 3.11
CA LEU A 167 7.82 -5.25 2.89
C LEU A 167 9.31 -4.88 2.94
N LYS A 168 10.09 -5.54 3.81
CA LYS A 168 11.55 -5.35 3.89
C LYS A 168 12.23 -5.79 2.60
N GLN A 169 11.82 -6.92 2.04
CA GLN A 169 12.33 -7.44 0.77
C GLN A 169 12.04 -6.48 -0.40
N TYR A 170 10.81 -5.99 -0.53
CA TYR A 170 10.49 -4.99 -1.56
C TYR A 170 11.24 -3.67 -1.34
N SER A 171 11.40 -3.25 -0.09
CA SER A 171 12.19 -2.06 0.25
C SER A 171 13.65 -2.18 -0.17
N MET A 172 14.26 -3.36 0.02
CA MET A 172 15.62 -3.65 -0.44
C MET A 172 15.72 -3.58 -1.96
N LYS A 173 14.81 -4.25 -2.68
CA LYS A 173 14.75 -4.21 -4.15
C LYS A 173 14.59 -2.78 -4.70
N MET A 174 13.83 -1.93 -4.01
CA MET A 174 13.64 -0.52 -4.38
C MET A 174 14.91 0.34 -4.27
N THR A 175 15.96 -0.15 -3.60
CA THR A 175 17.28 0.50 -3.56
C THR A 175 18.20 0.11 -4.72
N GLU A 176 17.87 -0.97 -5.43
CA GLU A 176 18.66 -1.46 -6.55
C GLU A 176 18.49 -0.59 -7.81
N LYS A 177 19.46 -0.67 -8.71
CA LYS A 177 19.38 0.00 -10.02
C LYS A 177 18.40 -0.76 -10.94
N LEU A 178 17.13 -0.45 -10.79
CA LEU A 178 16.04 -1.01 -11.59
C LEU A 178 15.59 -0.04 -12.69
N ASP A 179 15.06 -0.60 -13.78
CA ASP A 179 14.33 0.15 -14.80
C ASP A 179 13.02 0.74 -14.25
N ILE A 180 12.40 1.59 -15.05
CA ILE A 180 11.26 2.39 -14.62
C ILE A 180 10.02 1.52 -14.42
N ASN A 181 9.81 0.52 -15.27
CA ASN A 181 8.63 -0.34 -15.22
C ASN A 181 8.69 -1.24 -13.98
N ARG A 182 9.83 -1.88 -13.73
CA ARG A 182 10.03 -2.67 -12.50
C ARG A 182 9.88 -1.85 -11.22
N LYS A 183 10.29 -0.58 -11.23
CA LYS A 183 10.04 0.32 -10.08
C LYS A 183 8.55 0.54 -9.87
N ILE A 184 7.78 0.79 -10.93
CA ILE A 184 6.32 0.96 -10.86
C ILE A 184 5.67 -0.30 -10.30
N GLU A 185 6.03 -1.47 -10.82
CA GLU A 185 5.54 -2.77 -10.32
C GLU A 185 5.85 -2.95 -8.83
N LEU A 186 7.06 -2.62 -8.37
CA LEU A 186 7.41 -2.70 -6.94
C LEU A 186 6.60 -1.71 -6.08
N TYR A 187 6.32 -0.50 -6.58
CA TYR A 187 5.45 0.44 -5.87
C TYR A 187 4.05 -0.14 -5.69
N ASP A 188 3.48 -0.72 -6.75
CA ASP A 188 2.15 -1.32 -6.72
C ASP A 188 2.14 -2.54 -5.78
N LYS A 189 3.15 -3.42 -5.84
CA LYS A 189 3.32 -4.55 -4.90
C LYS A 189 3.37 -4.10 -3.43
N ILE A 190 4.08 -3.01 -3.11
CA ILE A 190 4.11 -2.47 -1.74
C ILE A 190 2.71 -2.02 -1.31
N PHE A 191 1.99 -1.29 -2.16
CA PHE A 191 0.63 -0.86 -1.85
C PHE A 191 -0.34 -2.02 -1.69
N GLU A 192 -0.25 -3.04 -2.54
CA GLU A 192 -1.05 -4.27 -2.42
C GLU A 192 -0.81 -4.96 -1.08
N VAL A 193 0.46 -5.13 -0.68
CA VAL A 193 0.80 -5.76 0.61
C VAL A 193 0.31 -4.92 1.80
N LEU A 194 0.40 -3.59 1.72
CA LEU A 194 -0.15 -2.71 2.75
C LEU A 194 -1.67 -2.81 2.81
N ASP A 195 -2.36 -2.80 1.66
CA ASP A 195 -3.81 -2.94 1.57
C ASP A 195 -4.30 -4.27 2.15
N GLU A 196 -3.64 -5.38 1.78
CA GLU A 196 -3.92 -6.71 2.29
C GLU A 196 -3.72 -6.80 3.81
N TYR A 197 -2.63 -6.23 4.32
CA TYR A 197 -2.38 -6.20 5.75
C TYR A 197 -3.45 -5.42 6.52
N VAL A 198 -3.83 -4.24 6.02
CA VAL A 198 -4.85 -3.41 6.67
C VAL A 198 -6.20 -4.11 6.64
N ARG A 199 -6.61 -4.65 5.49
CA ARG A 199 -7.87 -5.38 5.33
C ARG A 199 -7.95 -6.61 6.22
N ASN A 200 -6.89 -7.43 6.25
CA ASN A 200 -6.96 -8.78 6.81
C ASN A 200 -6.41 -8.91 8.23
N ILE A 201 -5.46 -8.05 8.63
CA ILE A 201 -4.77 -8.15 9.92
C ILE A 201 -5.13 -7.00 10.84
N VAL A 202 -5.11 -5.76 10.36
CA VAL A 202 -5.46 -4.59 11.21
C VAL A 202 -6.90 -4.69 11.70
N SER A 203 -7.82 -5.13 10.84
CA SER A 203 -9.22 -5.39 11.23
C SER A 203 -9.41 -6.42 12.36
N LEU A 204 -8.45 -7.34 12.52
CA LEU A 204 -8.45 -8.35 13.57
C LEU A 204 -7.73 -7.87 14.85
N LYS A 205 -6.85 -6.87 14.71
CA LYS A 205 -6.15 -6.26 15.83
C LYS A 205 -7.09 -5.29 16.54
N LYS A 206 -7.39 -5.56 17.80
CA LYS A 206 -7.90 -4.53 18.72
C LYS A 206 -6.77 -3.56 19.02
N SER A 207 -6.53 -2.60 18.12
CA SER A 207 -5.48 -1.60 18.30
C SER A 207 -5.88 -0.61 19.38
N ASN A 208 -5.02 -0.42 20.39
CA ASN A 208 -5.17 0.63 21.39
C ASN A 208 -4.61 1.99 20.92
N ASP A 209 -3.93 2.01 19.76
CA ASP A 209 -3.39 3.24 19.17
C ASP A 209 -4.49 4.02 18.45
N GLU A 210 -4.84 5.20 18.98
CA GLU A 210 -5.85 6.10 18.43
C GLU A 210 -5.54 6.56 17.00
N ASP A 211 -4.26 6.77 16.65
CA ASP A 211 -3.89 7.21 15.31
C ASP A 211 -4.16 6.11 14.29
N ILE A 212 -3.83 4.87 14.65
CA ILE A 212 -4.11 3.69 13.81
C ILE A 212 -5.62 3.51 13.67
N ALA A 213 -6.38 3.66 14.75
CA ALA A 213 -7.84 3.56 14.71
C ALA A 213 -8.48 4.64 13.81
N LYS A 214 -8.04 5.89 13.93
CA LYS A 214 -8.50 7.01 13.07
C LYS A 214 -8.18 6.76 11.59
N LEU A 215 -6.95 6.35 11.29
CA LEU A 215 -6.55 6.02 9.92
C LEU A 215 -7.34 4.83 9.37
N TYR A 216 -7.62 3.83 10.21
CA TYR A 216 -8.38 2.65 9.81
C TYR A 216 -9.84 2.99 9.52
N SER A 217 -10.47 3.84 10.33
CA SER A 217 -11.81 4.35 10.04
C SER A 217 -11.88 5.09 8.70
N MET A 218 -10.86 5.91 8.38
CA MET A 218 -10.76 6.55 7.06
C MET A 218 -10.53 5.53 5.93
N TYR A 219 -9.78 4.45 6.18
CA TYR A 219 -9.57 3.40 5.21
C TYR A 219 -10.87 2.64 4.88
N GLU A 220 -11.70 2.35 5.89
CA GLU A 220 -12.94 1.59 5.72
C GLU A 220 -13.95 2.27 4.78
N THR A 221 -13.95 3.60 4.70
CA THR A 221 -14.81 4.31 3.75
C THR A 221 -14.51 3.98 2.29
N TYR A 222 -13.30 3.47 2.02
CA TYR A 222 -12.84 3.07 0.69
C TYR A 222 -13.01 1.57 0.39
N GLU A 223 -13.53 0.78 1.32
CA GLU A 223 -13.83 -0.64 1.08
C GLU A 223 -15.24 -0.84 0.48
N VAL A 224 -16.07 0.21 0.46
CA VAL A 224 -17.45 0.16 -0.05
C VAL A 224 -17.54 0.83 -1.41
N GLY A 225 -18.08 0.10 -2.39
CA GLY A 225 -18.35 0.64 -3.73
C GLY A 225 -17.14 0.67 -4.67
N LYS A 226 -17.34 1.25 -5.85
CA LYS A 226 -16.29 1.38 -6.87
C LYS A 226 -15.56 2.71 -6.68
N LEU A 227 -14.29 2.64 -6.30
CA LEU A 227 -13.43 3.80 -6.12
C LEU A 227 -13.15 4.50 -7.46
N ASP A 228 -13.18 5.83 -7.45
CA ASP A 228 -12.63 6.61 -8.55
C ASP A 228 -11.10 6.80 -8.39
N GLN A 229 -10.46 7.52 -9.32
CA GLN A 229 -9.01 7.75 -9.29
C GLN A 229 -8.57 8.64 -8.11
N VAL A 230 -9.41 9.60 -7.68
CA VAL A 230 -9.11 10.46 -6.52
C VAL A 230 -9.17 9.60 -5.27
N ASP A 231 -10.23 8.81 -5.11
CA ASP A 231 -10.43 7.92 -3.96
C ASP A 231 -9.29 6.91 -3.85
N SER A 232 -8.88 6.32 -4.99
CA SER A 232 -7.78 5.35 -5.03
C SER A 232 -6.45 5.97 -4.57
N LEU A 233 -6.18 7.23 -4.93
CA LEU A 233 -4.97 7.95 -4.51
C LEU A 233 -5.02 8.39 -3.04
N ASP A 234 -6.19 8.80 -2.53
CA ASP A 234 -6.35 9.10 -1.10
C ASP A 234 -6.21 7.84 -0.25
N LYS A 235 -6.77 6.70 -0.70
CA LYS A 235 -6.55 5.39 -0.07
C LYS A 235 -5.06 5.06 0.00
N ARG A 236 -4.30 5.26 -1.09
CA ARG A 236 -2.84 5.08 -1.08
C ARG A 236 -2.17 5.97 -0.04
N MET A 237 -2.55 7.24 0.09
CA MET A 237 -2.00 8.12 1.13
C MET A 237 -2.25 7.62 2.55
N ILE A 238 -3.44 7.09 2.83
CA ILE A 238 -3.77 6.51 4.13
C ILE A 238 -2.89 5.28 4.41
N LEU A 239 -2.68 4.43 3.42
CA LEU A 239 -1.78 3.27 3.53
C LEU A 239 -0.34 3.69 3.84
N ILE A 240 0.18 4.76 3.22
CA ILE A 240 1.51 5.26 3.60
C ILE A 240 1.51 5.84 5.02
N ALA A 241 0.44 6.52 5.45
CA ALA A 241 0.33 7.02 6.82
C ALA A 241 0.41 5.88 7.85
N MET A 242 -0.33 4.80 7.62
CA MET A 242 -0.33 3.61 8.46
C MET A 242 1.03 2.91 8.45
N SER A 243 1.68 2.79 7.29
CA SER A 243 2.97 2.12 7.20
C SER A 243 4.07 2.81 8.00
N ARG A 244 4.02 4.15 8.14
CA ARG A 244 4.92 4.91 9.01
C ARG A 244 4.78 4.58 10.50
N LYS A 245 3.65 4.03 10.93
CA LYS A 245 3.43 3.58 12.32
C LYS A 245 3.70 2.07 12.48
N LEU A 246 3.24 1.27 11.53
CA LEU A 246 3.23 -0.19 11.63
C LEU A 246 4.53 -0.86 11.15
N PHE A 247 5.25 -0.22 10.24
CA PHE A 247 6.34 -0.84 9.47
C PHE A 247 7.62 0.01 9.41
N THR A 248 7.93 0.81 10.44
CA THR A 248 9.09 1.73 10.46
C THR A 248 10.43 1.10 10.03
N HIS A 249 10.71 -0.14 10.45
CA HIS A 249 11.93 -0.88 10.13
C HIS A 249 11.87 -1.67 8.83
N SER A 250 10.66 -2.06 8.41
CA SER A 250 10.43 -2.86 7.19
C SER A 250 10.24 -1.98 5.97
N LEU A 251 9.70 -0.78 6.14
CA LEU A 251 9.54 0.26 5.14
C LEU A 251 10.24 1.53 5.66
N PRO A 252 11.58 1.62 5.48
CA PRO A 252 12.38 2.72 6.00
C PRO A 252 11.90 4.09 5.51
N LEU A 253 12.27 5.15 6.24
CA LEU A 253 11.88 6.53 5.94
C LEU A 253 12.15 6.92 4.47
N VAL A 254 13.31 6.54 3.94
CA VAL A 254 13.71 6.82 2.55
C VAL A 254 12.78 6.15 1.53
N ILE A 255 12.32 4.93 1.81
CA ILE A 255 11.38 4.24 0.91
C ILE A 255 10.00 4.86 1.03
N ALA A 256 9.53 5.17 2.24
CA ALA A 256 8.26 5.87 2.44
C ALA A 256 8.26 7.25 1.74
N GLU A 257 9.37 8.00 1.78
CA GLU A 257 9.54 9.25 1.03
C GLU A 257 9.32 9.05 -0.47
N LYS A 258 9.96 8.02 -1.05
CA LYS A 258 9.74 7.66 -2.45
C LYS A 258 8.27 7.34 -2.77
N MET A 259 7.57 6.61 -1.90
CA MET A 259 6.14 6.31 -2.05
C MET A 259 5.29 7.59 -2.09
N TYR A 260 5.55 8.56 -1.20
CA TYR A 260 4.83 9.84 -1.20
C TYR A 260 5.13 10.66 -2.45
N ILE A 261 6.41 10.77 -2.85
CA ILE A 261 6.80 11.51 -4.05
C ILE A 261 6.10 10.94 -5.28
N ARG A 262 6.03 9.60 -5.40
CA ARG A 262 5.30 8.94 -6.47
C ARG A 262 3.81 9.25 -6.43
N THR A 263 3.18 9.14 -5.27
CA THR A 263 1.75 9.44 -5.09
C THR A 263 1.44 10.90 -5.44
N LEU A 264 2.28 11.85 -5.01
CA LEU A 264 2.17 13.26 -5.37
C LEU A 264 2.29 13.47 -6.88
N LYS A 265 3.17 12.73 -7.56
CA LYS A 265 3.30 12.77 -9.03
C LYS A 265 2.03 12.26 -9.70
N ASP A 266 1.47 11.16 -9.22
CA ASP A 266 0.23 10.58 -9.76
C ASP A 266 -0.96 11.53 -9.56
N ILE A 267 -1.07 12.21 -8.41
CA ILE A 267 -2.10 13.24 -8.18
C ILE A 267 -1.90 14.46 -9.12
N ARG A 268 -0.66 14.93 -9.33
CA ARG A 268 -0.39 16.02 -10.28
C ARG A 268 -0.79 15.66 -11.71
N ASN A 269 -0.50 14.43 -12.13
CA ASN A 269 -0.92 13.93 -13.46
C ASN A 269 -2.45 13.90 -13.55
N LEU A 270 -3.13 13.40 -12.51
CA LEU A 270 -4.59 13.39 -12.45
C LEU A 270 -5.20 14.79 -12.63
N ILE A 271 -4.63 15.82 -12.00
CA ILE A 271 -5.08 17.22 -12.17
C ILE A 271 -4.95 17.67 -13.62
N VAL A 272 -3.81 17.37 -14.26
CA VAL A 272 -3.52 17.78 -15.63
C VAL A 272 -4.43 17.07 -16.64
N ASP A 273 -4.66 15.77 -16.45
CA ASP A 273 -5.42 14.94 -17.39
C ASP A 273 -6.93 15.11 -17.23
N THR A 274 -7.40 15.50 -16.03
CA THR A 274 -8.81 15.69 -15.75
C THR A 274 -9.36 16.91 -16.49
N LYS A 275 -10.29 16.71 -17.42
CA LYS A 275 -10.94 17.80 -18.18
C LYS A 275 -12.07 18.50 -17.40
N ILE A 276 -12.71 17.79 -16.46
CA ILE A 276 -13.87 18.27 -15.70
C ILE A 276 -13.40 19.15 -14.54
N ALA A 277 -13.83 20.41 -14.51
CA ALA A 277 -13.39 21.41 -13.51
C ALA A 277 -13.60 20.94 -12.05
N ARG A 278 -14.79 20.43 -11.71
CA ARG A 278 -15.09 19.94 -10.36
C ARG A 278 -14.18 18.78 -9.92
N LYS A 279 -13.94 17.80 -10.80
CA LYS A 279 -13.04 16.67 -10.48
C LYS A 279 -11.59 17.12 -10.38
N ARG A 280 -11.18 18.08 -11.22
CA ARG A 280 -9.85 18.69 -11.17
C ARG A 280 -9.63 19.43 -9.85
N GLU A 281 -10.67 20.12 -9.36
CA GLU A 281 -10.64 20.78 -8.05
C GLU A 281 -10.48 19.76 -6.93
N ASN A 282 -11.25 18.66 -6.93
CA ASN A 282 -11.10 17.59 -5.95
C ASN A 282 -9.68 17.00 -5.93
N ALA A 283 -9.11 16.72 -7.11
CA ALA A 283 -7.73 16.23 -7.23
C ALA A 283 -6.70 17.26 -6.73
N TYR A 284 -6.96 18.55 -6.91
CA TYR A 284 -6.12 19.62 -6.37
C TYR A 284 -6.22 19.72 -4.84
N GLN A 285 -7.41 19.59 -4.26
CA GLN A 285 -7.57 19.53 -2.80
C GLN A 285 -6.87 18.29 -2.22
N LEU A 286 -6.96 17.14 -2.90
CA LEU A 286 -6.21 15.94 -2.53
C LEU A 286 -4.69 16.19 -2.58
N LEU A 287 -4.20 16.92 -3.59
CA LEU A 287 -2.77 17.24 -3.69
C LEU A 287 -2.27 18.07 -2.50
N LEU A 288 -3.05 19.08 -2.08
CA LEU A 288 -2.72 19.90 -0.91
C LEU A 288 -2.66 19.05 0.36
N LYS A 289 -3.69 18.23 0.59
CA LYS A 289 -3.73 17.27 1.71
C LYS A 289 -2.52 16.33 1.67
N ALA A 290 -2.13 15.85 0.50
CA ALA A 290 -0.97 14.97 0.31
C ALA A 290 0.34 15.66 0.66
N MET A 291 0.52 16.93 0.27
CA MET A 291 1.70 17.72 0.60
C MET A 291 1.80 18.01 2.09
N GLU A 292 0.69 18.38 2.73
CA GLU A 292 0.62 18.59 4.18
C GLU A 292 1.01 17.31 4.93
N GLN A 293 0.40 16.19 4.57
CA GLN A 293 0.71 14.90 5.18
C GLN A 293 2.17 14.49 4.97
N TYR A 294 2.73 14.75 3.78
CA TYR A 294 4.14 14.48 3.48
C TYR A 294 5.07 15.33 4.35
N VAL A 295 4.75 16.61 4.54
CA VAL A 295 5.49 17.51 5.43
C VAL A 295 5.43 17.00 6.87
N ASP A 296 4.22 16.76 7.38
CA ASP A 296 3.99 16.45 8.79
C ASP A 296 4.51 15.07 9.22
N ARG A 297 4.32 14.05 8.37
CA ARG A 297 4.62 12.65 8.74
C ARG A 297 6.03 12.20 8.33
N LEU A 298 6.69 12.95 7.44
CA LEU A 298 7.96 12.54 6.85
C LEU A 298 9.03 13.60 7.02
N LEU A 299 8.84 14.77 6.42
CA LEU A 299 9.87 15.80 6.44
C LEU A 299 10.13 16.34 7.85
N ALA A 300 9.11 16.40 8.72
CA ALA A 300 9.26 16.79 10.11
C ALA A 300 10.17 15.85 10.94
N VAL A 301 10.27 14.57 10.54
CA VAL A 301 11.10 13.55 11.22
C VAL A 301 12.40 13.27 10.44
N LYS A 302 12.63 13.98 9.33
CA LYS A 302 13.77 13.74 8.45
C LYS A 302 15.05 14.34 9.03
N MET A 303 15.97 13.46 9.40
CA MET A 303 17.28 13.84 9.94
C MET A 303 18.30 14.17 8.83
N TYR A 304 18.33 13.37 7.76
CA TYR A 304 19.33 13.50 6.70
C TYR A 304 18.73 14.18 5.47
N TRP A 305 19.40 15.24 5.01
CA TRP A 305 19.02 16.03 3.83
C TRP A 305 20.06 15.84 2.74
N ASN A 306 19.62 15.79 1.48
CA ASN A 306 20.51 15.65 0.34
C ASN A 306 21.32 16.94 0.07
N SER A 307 20.81 18.09 0.49
CA SER A 307 21.49 19.37 0.42
C SER A 307 21.09 20.30 1.57
N ASP A 308 22.01 21.17 1.99
CA ASP A 308 21.72 22.22 2.97
C ASP A 308 20.67 23.22 2.46
N SER A 309 20.59 23.41 1.14
CA SER A 309 19.57 24.25 0.52
C SER A 309 18.15 23.71 0.71
N ASP A 310 17.96 22.39 0.59
CA ASP A 310 16.66 21.77 0.79
C ASP A 310 16.28 21.76 2.28
N ARG A 311 17.26 21.58 3.17
CA ARG A 311 17.07 21.72 4.63
C ARG A 311 16.64 23.13 5.02
N ASN A 312 17.38 24.14 4.57
CA ASN A 312 17.08 25.54 4.88
C ASN A 312 15.71 25.95 4.32
N PHE A 313 15.39 25.51 3.11
CA PHE A 313 14.06 25.72 2.53
C PHE A 313 12.95 25.12 3.40
N PHE A 314 13.14 23.89 3.91
CA PHE A 314 12.17 23.25 4.77
C PHE A 314 11.99 23.98 6.11
N VAL A 315 13.08 24.43 6.74
CA VAL A 315 13.02 25.21 7.97
C VAL A 315 12.26 26.52 7.76
N GLU A 316 12.60 27.27 6.71
CA GLU A 316 11.93 28.53 6.35
C GLU A 316 10.44 28.30 6.02
N PHE A 317 10.14 27.22 5.31
CA PHE A 317 8.77 26.80 5.01
C PHE A 317 7.98 26.49 6.29
N GLY A 318 8.61 25.81 7.26
CA GLY A 318 8.02 25.49 8.55
C GLY A 318 7.68 26.74 9.38
N VAL A 319 8.54 27.76 9.39
CA VAL A 319 8.27 29.04 10.06
C VAL A 319 7.06 29.74 9.44
N LYS A 320 7.03 29.88 8.11
CA LYS A 320 5.91 30.49 7.38
C LYS A 320 4.60 29.76 7.63
N ARG A 321 4.63 28.43 7.73
CA ARG A 321 3.44 27.63 8.04
C ARG A 321 2.91 27.91 9.44
N LYS A 322 3.78 27.99 10.45
CA LYS A 322 3.38 28.33 11.82
C LYS A 322 2.74 29.72 11.91
N GLU A 323 3.28 30.70 11.19
CA GLU A 323 2.70 32.04 11.10
C GLU A 323 1.29 32.02 10.51
N ILE A 324 1.08 31.21 9.47
CA ILE A 324 -0.24 31.03 8.85
C ILE A 324 -1.19 30.30 9.80
N ASP A 325 -0.73 29.26 10.51
CA ASP A 325 -1.56 28.49 11.45
C ASP A 325 -2.17 29.35 12.59
N ASN A 326 -1.54 30.47 12.97
CA ASN A 326 -2.12 31.43 13.91
C ASN A 326 -3.44 32.05 13.41
N LEU A 327 -3.66 32.07 12.09
CA LEU A 327 -4.88 32.60 11.47
C LEU A 327 -6.03 31.58 11.45
N ARG A 328 -5.77 30.30 11.78
CA ARG A 328 -6.72 29.21 11.62
C ARG A 328 -8.03 29.42 12.40
N ASN A 329 -7.95 30.05 13.57
CA ASN A 329 -9.09 30.29 14.46
C ASN A 329 -9.67 31.71 14.34
N THR A 330 -8.93 32.66 13.75
CA THR A 330 -9.34 34.06 13.64
C THR A 330 -9.97 34.37 12.28
N ASP A 331 -9.37 33.92 11.18
CA ASP A 331 -9.88 34.08 9.83
C ASP A 331 -9.60 32.82 8.99
N HIS A 332 -10.58 31.93 8.98
CA HIS A 332 -10.46 30.64 8.30
C HIS A 332 -10.27 30.77 6.78
N ASN A 333 -10.89 31.78 6.15
CA ASN A 333 -10.80 31.98 4.71
C ASN A 333 -9.41 32.49 4.33
N LEU A 334 -8.89 33.46 5.09
CA LEU A 334 -7.54 33.98 4.88
C LEU A 334 -6.47 32.92 5.18
N TYR A 335 -6.69 32.12 6.22
CA TYR A 335 -5.88 30.95 6.54
C TYR A 335 -5.79 30.02 5.33
N ASP A 336 -6.95 29.59 4.81
CA ASP A 336 -7.00 28.64 3.70
C ASP A 336 -6.32 29.21 2.44
N MET A 337 -6.61 30.46 2.10
CA MET A 337 -5.99 31.13 0.95
C MET A 337 -4.46 31.19 1.07
N LYS A 338 -3.93 31.64 2.22
CA LYS A 338 -2.48 31.75 2.46
C LYS A 338 -1.81 30.37 2.47
N ARG A 339 -2.46 29.37 3.06
CA ARG A 339 -2.02 27.97 3.10
C ARG A 339 -1.86 27.43 1.68
N GLN A 340 -2.88 27.54 0.85
CA GLN A 340 -2.84 27.10 -0.56
C GLN A 340 -1.70 27.79 -1.33
N ILE A 341 -1.56 29.10 -1.21
CA ILE A 341 -0.49 29.87 -1.86
C ILE A 341 0.89 29.38 -1.44
N LEU A 342 1.11 29.13 -0.14
CA LEU A 342 2.39 28.66 0.40
C LEU A 342 2.78 27.32 -0.21
N PHE A 343 1.87 26.33 -0.18
CA PHE A 343 2.11 25.00 -0.72
C PHE A 343 2.34 25.01 -2.25
N ILE A 344 1.50 25.71 -3.01
CA ILE A 344 1.66 25.81 -4.46
C ILE A 344 2.99 26.46 -4.84
N LYS A 345 3.37 27.56 -4.18
CA LYS A 345 4.63 28.25 -4.49
C LYS A 345 5.84 27.38 -4.18
N ALA A 346 5.80 26.68 -3.04
CA ALA A 346 6.83 25.73 -2.66
C ALA A 346 6.97 24.60 -3.69
N ASP A 347 5.87 23.95 -4.05
CA ASP A 347 5.87 22.87 -5.03
C ASP A 347 6.32 23.35 -6.41
N MET A 348 5.83 24.51 -6.86
CA MET A 348 6.25 25.10 -8.13
C MET A 348 7.76 25.39 -8.16
N LYS A 349 8.37 25.85 -7.06
CA LYS A 349 9.82 26.07 -6.97
C LYS A 349 10.58 24.74 -7.11
N PHE A 350 10.08 23.68 -6.48
CA PHE A 350 10.64 22.35 -6.61
C PHE A 350 10.52 21.80 -8.04
N LEU A 351 9.34 21.88 -8.65
CA LEU A 351 9.06 21.35 -10.00
C LEU A 351 9.87 22.05 -11.09
N LYS A 352 10.16 23.36 -10.95
CA LYS A 352 11.01 24.11 -11.89
C LYS A 352 12.43 23.56 -12.00
N LYS A 353 12.94 22.86 -10.98
CA LYS A 353 14.27 22.20 -11.04
C LYS A 353 14.34 21.13 -12.14
N TYR A 354 13.19 20.60 -12.59
CA TYR A 354 13.10 19.53 -13.59
C TYR A 354 12.74 20.03 -15.00
N GLY A 355 12.97 21.31 -15.29
CA GLY A 355 12.78 21.88 -16.64
C GLY A 355 11.32 21.94 -17.08
N GLU A 356 11.06 21.63 -18.36
CA GLU A 356 9.74 21.79 -18.98
C GLU A 356 8.75 20.65 -18.69
N LYS A 357 9.20 19.52 -18.14
CA LYS A 357 8.38 18.32 -17.87
C LYS A 357 7.11 18.59 -17.05
N TYR A 358 7.17 19.55 -16.13
CA TYR A 358 6.03 19.93 -15.27
C TYR A 358 5.32 21.21 -15.74
N TYR A 359 5.51 21.64 -16.98
CA TYR A 359 4.92 22.88 -17.51
C TYR A 359 3.38 22.92 -17.34
N ARG A 360 2.69 21.80 -17.60
CA ARG A 360 1.22 21.75 -17.53
C ARG A 360 0.69 21.98 -16.11
N ILE A 361 1.29 21.34 -15.11
CA ILE A 361 0.90 21.55 -13.70
C ILE A 361 1.32 22.94 -13.21
N ILE A 362 2.48 23.44 -13.64
CA ILE A 362 2.92 24.82 -13.32
C ILE A 362 1.95 25.85 -13.93
N LYS A 363 1.43 25.60 -15.14
CA LYS A 363 0.41 26.45 -15.76
C LYS A 363 -0.89 26.44 -14.95
N PHE A 364 -1.33 25.28 -14.48
CA PHE A 364 -2.48 25.16 -13.59
C PHE A 364 -2.26 25.93 -12.27
N TYR A 365 -1.11 25.78 -11.63
CA TYR A 365 -0.75 26.53 -10.43
C TYR A 365 -0.75 28.05 -10.62
N LYS A 366 -0.27 28.55 -11.76
CA LYS A 366 -0.34 29.98 -12.07
C LYS A 366 -1.79 30.47 -12.19
N SER A 367 -2.68 29.67 -12.79
CA SER A 367 -4.12 29.96 -12.83
C SER A 367 -4.70 30.03 -11.41
N LYS A 368 -4.39 29.04 -10.57
CA LYS A 368 -4.84 29.00 -9.18
C LYS A 368 -4.33 30.18 -8.35
N LEU A 369 -3.07 30.56 -8.52
CA LEU A 369 -2.52 31.74 -7.85
C LEU A 369 -3.19 33.05 -8.31
N ALA A 370 -3.66 33.13 -9.55
CA ALA A 370 -4.43 34.27 -10.02
C ALA A 370 -5.85 34.30 -9.43
N GLU A 371 -6.52 33.13 -9.35
CA GLU A 371 -7.81 32.97 -8.66
C GLU A 371 -7.72 33.36 -7.18
N LEU A 372 -6.63 33.01 -6.51
CA LEU A 372 -6.34 33.35 -5.10
C LEU A 372 -5.82 34.80 -4.92
N GLY A 373 -5.88 35.64 -5.96
CA GLY A 373 -5.48 37.06 -5.91
C GLY A 373 -3.97 37.31 -5.76
N ASN A 374 -3.12 36.30 -5.91
CA ASN A 374 -1.68 36.39 -5.66
C ASN A 374 -0.86 36.81 -6.89
N VAL A 375 -1.39 36.66 -8.10
CA VAL A 375 -0.70 36.97 -9.36
C VAL A 375 -1.64 37.69 -10.33
N LYS A 376 -1.21 38.81 -10.92
CA LYS A 376 -1.92 39.44 -12.03
C LYS A 376 -1.67 38.67 -13.34
N CYS A 377 -2.72 38.19 -14.00
CA CYS A 377 -2.60 37.59 -15.32
C CYS A 377 -2.28 38.67 -16.38
N ILE A 378 -1.06 38.68 -16.88
CA ILE A 378 -0.69 39.49 -18.05
C ILE A 378 -1.02 38.69 -19.31
N SER A 379 -1.68 39.31 -20.29
CA SER A 379 -2.08 38.61 -21.52
C SER A 379 -0.86 38.02 -22.24
N ASN A 380 -0.96 36.76 -22.70
CA ASN A 380 0.09 36.07 -23.46
C ASN A 380 0.22 36.59 -24.92
N SER A 381 -0.15 37.85 -25.12
CA SER A 381 -0.04 38.59 -26.35
C SER A 381 0.68 39.89 -26.04
N TYR A 382 1.79 40.13 -26.73
CA TYR A 382 2.39 41.44 -26.79
C TYR A 382 2.26 41.97 -28.21
N LYS A 383 2.15 43.28 -28.34
CA LYS A 383 2.22 43.96 -29.63
C LYS A 383 3.70 44.12 -29.95
N LYS A 384 4.17 43.50 -31.03
CA LYS A 384 5.52 43.74 -31.57
C LYS A 384 5.37 44.75 -32.70
N MET A 385 6.19 45.80 -32.73
CA MET A 385 6.32 46.66 -33.91
C MET A 385 7.02 45.84 -35.01
N ASP A 386 6.43 45.80 -36.19
CA ASP A 386 7.02 45.23 -37.40
C ASP A 386 7.24 46.36 -38.41
N GLY A 387 8.45 46.93 -38.39
CA GLY A 387 8.75 48.19 -39.08
C GLY A 387 7.88 49.37 -38.61
N ASP A 388 8.15 50.55 -39.17
CA ASP A 388 7.66 51.85 -38.69
C ASP A 388 6.14 52.07 -38.74
N ILE A 389 5.31 51.08 -39.13
CA ILE A 389 3.91 51.38 -39.48
C ILE A 389 2.86 50.46 -38.82
N LYS A 390 3.13 49.24 -38.32
CA LYS A 390 2.06 48.43 -37.68
C LYS A 390 2.52 47.57 -36.49
N PHE A 391 1.66 47.54 -35.45
CA PHE A 391 1.76 46.61 -34.33
C PHE A 391 1.06 45.28 -34.66
N ILE A 392 1.82 44.18 -34.67
CA ILE A 392 1.28 42.84 -34.86
C ILE A 392 1.11 42.16 -33.50
N LYS A 393 -0.05 41.54 -33.26
CA LYS A 393 -0.34 40.79 -32.03
C LYS A 393 0.28 39.40 -32.13
N VAL A 394 1.41 39.20 -31.45
CA VAL A 394 2.11 37.91 -31.46
C VAL A 394 1.60 37.05 -30.30
N LYS A 395 1.02 35.88 -30.58
CA LYS A 395 0.70 34.86 -29.57
C LYS A 395 1.89 33.91 -29.44
N VAL A 396 2.46 33.83 -28.23
CA VAL A 396 3.51 32.84 -27.94
C VAL A 396 2.84 31.49 -27.67
N VAL A 397 2.84 30.60 -28.66
CA VAL A 397 2.40 29.20 -28.51
C VAL A 397 3.64 28.38 -28.16
N LYS A 398 3.80 27.98 -26.89
CA LYS A 398 4.78 26.95 -26.55
C LYS A 398 4.27 25.62 -27.08
N LYS A 399 5.11 24.92 -27.85
CA LYS A 399 4.86 23.59 -28.44
C LYS A 399 4.52 22.61 -27.31
N GLU A 400 3.40 21.90 -27.43
CA GLU A 400 3.03 20.85 -26.48
C GLU A 400 3.85 19.60 -26.81
N GLU A 401 5.00 19.42 -26.15
CA GLU A 401 5.66 18.11 -26.14
C GLU A 401 4.88 17.19 -25.18
N LEU A 402 4.52 16.01 -25.67
CA LEU A 402 3.97 14.94 -24.84
C LEU A 402 5.01 14.60 -23.76
N ASN A 403 4.54 14.46 -22.53
CA ASN A 403 5.37 13.97 -21.44
C ASN A 403 5.87 12.57 -21.79
N GLU A 404 7.13 12.44 -22.17
CA GLU A 404 7.82 11.15 -22.10
C GLU A 404 7.86 10.71 -20.63
N ALA A 405 7.40 9.48 -20.40
CA ALA A 405 7.45 8.83 -19.12
C ALA A 405 8.90 8.47 -18.78
N VAL A 406 9.65 9.39 -18.17
CA VAL A 406 11.00 9.06 -17.66
C VAL A 406 11.25 9.63 -16.27
N CYS A 407 11.42 8.71 -15.30
CA CYS A 407 11.82 8.86 -13.88
C CYS A 407 10.92 9.75 -13.00
#